data_AF-A0AAU4RY84-F1
#
_entry.id   AF-A0AAU4RY84-F1
#
_cell.length_a   1.000
_cell.length_b   1.000
_cell.length_c   1.000
_cell.angle_alpha   90.00
_cell.angle_beta   90.00
_cell.angle_gamma   90.00
#
_symmetry.space_group_name_H-M   'P 1'
#
loop_
_entity.id
_entity.type
_entity.pdbx_description
1 polymer ?
#
loop_
_entity_poly.entity_id
_entity_poly.type
_entity_poly.pdbx_seq_one_letter_code
_entity_poly.pdbx_strand_id
1 'polypeptide(L)'
;MKATGSREGVSAPPVDVATMRASVAEVLPPEVTPTDRGTLQTLTGLLRGHLQLLIPEIEQSAALLPADDVPRYCALVSVREARGKLNAGPGRLPCDAVAYVRRLGRSLLALCDHFETLTGMSMSMSMSMCVACDQPIRGGEVSRPYGQASSSGGASFSGRIHDHCSNTVGLR
;
A
#
# COMPACT_ATOMS: atom_id res chain seq x y z
N MET A 1 -36.52 27.06 -18.38
CA MET A 1 -35.29 26.28 -18.66
C MET A 1 -34.34 26.42 -17.49
N LYS A 2 -33.57 25.35 -17.20
CA LYS A 2 -32.54 25.13 -16.17
C LYS A 2 -33.00 24.56 -14.82
N ALA A 3 -33.04 23.23 -14.76
CA ALA A 3 -32.80 22.47 -13.55
C ALA A 3 -31.31 22.10 -13.53
N THR A 4 -30.55 22.68 -12.61
CA THR A 4 -29.19 22.24 -12.26
C THR A 4 -29.30 21.17 -11.18
N GLY A 5 -29.42 19.91 -11.61
CA GLY A 5 -29.24 18.77 -10.72
C GLY A 5 -27.75 18.51 -10.54
N SER A 6 -27.16 18.99 -9.45
CA SER A 6 -25.87 18.52 -8.99
C SER A 6 -26.00 17.04 -8.63
N ARG A 7 -25.36 16.18 -9.41
CA ARG A 7 -25.10 14.79 -9.01
C ARG A 7 -24.15 14.84 -7.83
N GLU A 8 -24.68 14.71 -6.63
CA GLU A 8 -23.88 14.28 -5.48
C GLU A 8 -23.21 12.97 -5.84
N GLY A 9 -21.89 13.02 -6.00
CA GLY A 9 -21.06 11.85 -6.18
C GLY A 9 -21.17 11.01 -4.91
N VAL A 10 -21.96 9.95 -4.98
CA VAL A 10 -21.95 8.89 -3.97
C VAL A 10 -20.56 8.27 -4.03
N SER A 11 -19.67 8.73 -3.15
CA SER A 11 -18.40 8.05 -2.90
C SER A 11 -18.75 6.65 -2.43
N ALA A 12 -18.36 5.65 -3.21
CA ALA A 12 -18.46 4.26 -2.79
C ALA A 12 -17.80 4.09 -1.41
N PRO A 13 -18.30 3.19 -0.55
CA PRO A 13 -17.64 2.91 0.72
C PRO A 13 -16.19 2.50 0.45
N PRO A 14 -15.23 2.96 1.27
CA PRO A 14 -13.83 2.61 1.09
C PRO A 14 -13.67 1.09 1.11
N VAL A 15 -12.79 0.57 0.25
CA VAL A 15 -12.50 -0.87 0.20
C VAL A 15 -12.10 -1.38 1.58
N ASP A 16 -12.75 -2.46 2.03
CA ASP A 16 -12.46 -3.08 3.32
C ASP A 16 -11.23 -3.98 3.24
N VAL A 17 -10.07 -3.35 3.39
CA VAL A 17 -8.76 -4.02 3.37
C VAL A 17 -8.63 -5.06 4.50
N ALA A 18 -9.25 -4.82 5.65
CA ALA A 18 -9.20 -5.75 6.79
C ALA A 18 -9.88 -7.07 6.44
N THR A 19 -11.08 -7.01 5.84
CA THR A 19 -11.78 -8.20 5.33
C THR A 19 -10.97 -8.91 4.25
N MET A 20 -10.34 -8.18 3.33
CA MET A 20 -9.48 -8.79 2.30
C MET A 20 -8.29 -9.54 2.91
N ARG A 21 -7.62 -8.96 3.91
CA ARG A 21 -6.50 -9.62 4.62
C ARG A 21 -6.96 -10.85 5.39
N ALA A 22 -8.15 -10.82 6.00
CA ALA A 22 -8.74 -12.00 6.65
C ALA A 22 -8.95 -13.14 5.64
N SER A 23 -9.49 -12.85 4.45
CA SER A 23 -9.64 -13.85 3.38
C SER A 23 -8.29 -14.41 2.90
N VAL A 24 -7.24 -13.60 2.88
CA VAL A 24 -5.88 -14.05 2.54
C VAL A 24 -5.30 -14.99 3.60
N ALA A 25 -5.59 -14.75 4.88
CA ALA A 25 -5.09 -15.58 5.98
C ALA A 25 -5.58 -17.03 5.89
N GLU A 26 -6.75 -17.25 5.28
CA GLU A 26 -7.31 -18.60 5.04
C GLU A 26 -6.56 -19.40 3.97
N VAL A 27 -5.67 -18.75 3.18
CA VAL A 27 -5.01 -19.40 2.02
C VAL A 27 -3.49 -19.35 2.02
N LEU A 28 -2.84 -18.49 2.79
CA LEU A 28 -1.37 -18.34 2.68
C LEU A 28 -0.56 -19.41 3.40
N PRO A 29 -0.85 -19.78 4.66
CA PRO A 29 -0.14 -20.85 5.33
C PRO A 29 -0.37 -22.20 4.60
N PRO A 30 0.68 -22.95 4.24
CA PRO A 30 0.53 -24.26 3.61
C PRO A 30 -0.38 -25.21 4.39
N GLU A 31 -0.34 -25.13 5.72
CA GLU A 31 -1.03 -26.02 6.66
C GLU A 31 -2.53 -25.75 6.72
N VAL A 32 -2.96 -24.53 6.37
CA VAL A 32 -4.37 -24.12 6.42
C VAL A 32 -5.02 -24.06 5.04
N THR A 33 -4.24 -24.19 3.96
CA THR A 33 -4.80 -24.09 2.61
C THR A 33 -5.69 -25.32 2.32
N PRO A 34 -6.98 -25.14 2.04
CA PRO A 34 -7.88 -26.27 1.77
C PRO A 34 -7.44 -27.05 0.53
N THR A 35 -7.60 -28.38 0.56
CA THR A 35 -7.32 -29.26 -0.58
C THR A 35 -8.58 -29.72 -1.28
N ASP A 36 -9.75 -29.53 -0.66
CA ASP A 36 -11.02 -29.89 -1.26
C ASP A 36 -11.40 -28.92 -2.39
N ARG A 37 -11.98 -29.47 -3.45
CA ARG A 37 -12.26 -28.73 -4.68
C ARG A 37 -13.32 -27.63 -4.48
N GLY A 38 -14.33 -27.87 -3.65
CA GLY A 38 -15.45 -26.95 -3.45
C GLY A 38 -15.02 -25.68 -2.71
N THR A 39 -14.25 -25.85 -1.64
CA THR A 39 -13.66 -24.74 -0.89
C THR A 39 -12.64 -23.99 -1.73
N LEU A 40 -11.78 -24.69 -2.49
CA LEU A 40 -10.85 -24.03 -3.41
C LEU A 40 -11.56 -23.19 -4.48
N GLN A 41 -12.68 -23.67 -5.02
CA GLN A 41 -13.48 -22.89 -5.97
C GLN A 41 -14.11 -21.66 -5.31
N THR A 42 -14.62 -21.82 -4.09
CA THR A 42 -15.21 -20.72 -3.30
C THR A 42 -14.17 -19.64 -2.98
N LEU A 43 -13.00 -20.05 -2.47
CA LEU A 43 -11.88 -19.16 -2.17
C LEU A 43 -11.33 -18.50 -3.42
N THR A 44 -11.24 -19.22 -4.54
CA THR A 44 -10.87 -18.64 -5.84
C THR A 44 -11.85 -17.52 -6.21
N GLY A 45 -13.15 -17.78 -6.14
CA GLY A 45 -14.18 -16.78 -6.44
C GLY A 45 -14.06 -15.55 -5.55
N LEU A 46 -13.93 -15.75 -4.25
CA LEU A 46 -13.76 -14.69 -3.25
C LEU A 46 -12.53 -13.81 -3.54
N LEU A 47 -11.35 -14.43 -3.70
CA LEU A 47 -10.10 -13.71 -3.97
C LEU A 47 -10.15 -12.96 -5.30
N ARG A 48 -10.78 -13.53 -6.33
CA ARG A 48 -10.99 -12.85 -7.62
C ARG A 48 -11.89 -11.64 -7.47
N GLY A 49 -12.98 -11.75 -6.70
CA GLY A 49 -13.87 -10.64 -6.39
C GLY A 49 -13.13 -9.51 -5.67
N HIS A 50 -12.35 -9.83 -4.64
CA HIS A 50 -11.53 -8.84 -3.94
C HIS A 50 -10.54 -8.14 -4.85
N LEU A 51 -9.84 -8.87 -5.72
CA LEU A 51 -8.93 -8.28 -6.70
C LEU A 51 -9.65 -7.38 -7.71
N GLN A 52 -10.84 -7.77 -8.17
CA GLN A 52 -11.65 -6.97 -9.11
C GLN A 52 -12.12 -5.65 -8.48
N LEU A 53 -12.35 -5.63 -7.16
CA LEU A 53 -12.68 -4.42 -6.41
C LEU A 53 -11.45 -3.54 -6.13
N LEU A 54 -10.33 -4.14 -5.70
CA LEU A 54 -9.17 -3.39 -5.24
C LEU A 54 -8.32 -2.78 -6.38
N ILE A 55 -8.21 -3.47 -7.51
CA ILE A 55 -7.42 -3.01 -8.66
C ILE A 55 -7.84 -1.60 -9.13
N PRO A 56 -9.13 -1.30 -9.42
CA PRO A 56 -9.51 0.04 -9.88
C PRO A 56 -9.26 1.12 -8.84
N GLU A 57 -9.34 0.80 -7.54
CA GLU A 57 -9.08 1.78 -6.47
C GLU A 57 -7.60 2.12 -6.36
N ILE A 58 -6.72 1.15 -6.57
CA ILE A 58 -5.28 1.38 -6.68
C ILE A 58 -4.96 2.22 -7.91
N GLU A 59 -5.54 1.92 -9.06
CA GLU A 59 -5.32 2.70 -10.28
C GLU A 59 -5.78 4.15 -10.12
N GLN A 60 -6.94 4.38 -9.51
CA GLN A 60 -7.45 5.72 -9.19
C GLN A 60 -6.53 6.46 -8.21
N SER A 61 -6.13 5.81 -7.11
CA SER A 61 -5.25 6.41 -6.10
C SER A 61 -3.88 6.74 -6.68
N ALA A 62 -3.31 5.82 -7.47
CA ALA A 62 -2.04 6.00 -8.16
C ALA A 62 -2.10 7.14 -9.19
N ALA A 63 -3.25 7.35 -9.85
CA ALA A 63 -3.43 8.42 -10.83
C ALA A 63 -3.28 9.83 -10.22
N LEU A 64 -3.52 9.98 -8.91
CA LEU A 64 -3.40 11.25 -8.18
C LEU A 64 -1.94 11.62 -7.85
N LEU A 65 -1.00 10.69 -7.98
CA LEU A 65 0.42 10.91 -7.67
C LEU A 65 1.23 11.33 -8.91
N PRO A 66 2.37 12.04 -8.74
CA PRO A 66 3.29 12.35 -9.83
C PRO A 66 3.74 11.11 -10.62
N ALA A 67 4.05 11.28 -11.89
CA ALA A 67 4.39 10.16 -12.78
C ALA A 67 5.71 9.44 -12.38
N ASP A 68 6.61 10.15 -11.71
CA ASP A 68 7.91 9.70 -11.21
C ASP A 68 7.88 9.22 -9.76
N ASP A 69 6.70 9.23 -9.12
CA ASP A 69 6.53 8.75 -7.75
C ASP A 69 6.75 7.23 -7.65
N VAL A 70 7.62 6.80 -6.74
CA VAL A 70 7.99 5.40 -6.56
C VAL A 70 6.80 4.54 -6.09
N PRO A 71 6.03 4.93 -5.05
CA PRO A 71 4.79 4.24 -4.67
C PRO A 71 3.82 4.03 -5.85
N ARG A 72 3.61 5.05 -6.68
CA ARG A 72 2.79 4.95 -7.91
C ARG A 72 3.30 3.85 -8.84
N TYR A 73 4.59 3.87 -9.17
CA TYR A 73 5.18 2.91 -10.10
C TYR A 73 5.05 1.47 -9.57
N CYS A 74 5.42 1.24 -8.32
CA CYS A 74 5.35 -0.07 -7.68
C CYS A 74 3.93 -0.64 -7.68
N ALA A 75 2.93 0.19 -7.33
CA ALA A 75 1.54 -0.25 -7.29
C ALA A 75 1.01 -0.64 -8.68
N LEU A 76 1.32 0.14 -9.73
CA LEU A 76 0.85 -0.14 -11.10
C LEU A 76 1.49 -1.40 -11.70
N VAL A 77 2.75 -1.69 -11.37
CA VAL A 77 3.40 -2.95 -11.76
C VAL A 77 2.66 -4.13 -11.11
N SER A 78 2.40 -4.06 -9.81
CA SER A 78 1.66 -5.09 -9.07
C SER A 78 0.24 -5.30 -9.61
N VAL A 79 -0.44 -4.23 -10.03
CA VAL A 79 -1.75 -4.32 -10.72
C VAL A 79 -1.65 -5.09 -12.04
N ARG A 80 -0.64 -4.80 -12.86
CA ARG A 80 -0.43 -5.51 -14.14
C ARG A 80 -0.18 -6.99 -13.89
N GLU A 81 0.64 -7.34 -12.92
CA GLU A 81 0.88 -8.73 -12.55
C GLU A 81 -0.38 -9.44 -12.05
N ALA A 82 -1.16 -8.78 -11.19
CA ALA A 82 -2.41 -9.34 -10.67
C ALA A 82 -3.40 -9.64 -11.79
N ARG A 83 -3.55 -8.71 -12.77
CA ARG A 83 -4.35 -8.95 -13.97
C ARG A 83 -3.84 -10.13 -14.80
N GLY A 84 -2.52 -10.24 -14.99
CA GLY A 84 -1.92 -11.39 -15.66
C GLY A 84 -2.28 -12.72 -14.99
N LYS A 85 -2.23 -12.76 -13.65
CA LYS A 85 -2.60 -13.95 -12.86
C LYS A 85 -4.11 -14.24 -12.92
N LEU A 86 -4.96 -13.23 -12.95
CA LEU A 86 -6.42 -13.40 -13.14
C LEU A 86 -6.75 -14.00 -14.52
N ASN A 87 -6.02 -13.57 -15.56
CA ASN A 87 -6.23 -14.03 -16.93
C ASN A 87 -5.69 -15.44 -17.19
N ALA A 88 -4.58 -15.82 -16.55
CA ALA A 88 -3.97 -17.14 -16.74
C ALA A 88 -4.85 -18.30 -16.24
N GLY A 89 -5.65 -18.07 -15.20
CA GLY A 89 -6.49 -19.11 -14.58
C GLY A 89 -5.68 -20.22 -13.88
N PRO A 90 -6.36 -21.21 -13.28
CA PRO A 90 -5.70 -22.40 -12.73
C PRO A 90 -5.21 -23.33 -13.85
N GLY A 91 -4.13 -24.06 -13.59
CA GLY A 91 -3.69 -25.17 -14.46
C GLY A 91 -4.68 -26.35 -14.43
N ARG A 92 -4.38 -27.40 -15.20
CA ARG A 92 -5.30 -28.55 -15.37
C ARG A 92 -5.24 -29.56 -14.23
N LEU A 93 -4.16 -29.59 -13.45
CA LEU A 93 -3.99 -30.54 -12.36
C LEU A 93 -4.60 -30.04 -11.04
N PRO A 94 -5.05 -30.93 -10.13
CA PRO A 94 -5.56 -30.53 -8.82
C PRO A 94 -4.57 -29.70 -7.99
N CYS A 95 -3.27 -30.03 -8.05
CA CYS A 95 -2.21 -29.25 -7.39
C CYS A 95 -2.11 -27.82 -7.94
N ASP A 96 -2.49 -27.61 -9.20
CA ASP A 96 -2.47 -26.29 -9.83
C ASP A 96 -3.56 -25.39 -9.23
N ALA A 97 -4.68 -25.95 -8.76
CA ALA A 97 -5.76 -25.17 -8.12
C ALA A 97 -5.32 -24.58 -6.77
N VAL A 98 -4.65 -25.38 -5.93
CA VAL A 98 -4.06 -24.90 -4.67
C VAL A 98 -3.00 -23.83 -4.95
N ALA A 99 -2.09 -24.10 -5.88
CA ALA A 99 -1.06 -23.14 -6.26
C ALA A 99 -1.65 -21.84 -6.82
N TYR A 100 -2.74 -21.94 -7.57
CA TYR A 100 -3.45 -20.80 -8.14
C TYR A 100 -4.09 -19.92 -7.05
N VAL A 101 -4.86 -20.52 -6.13
CA VAL A 101 -5.47 -19.81 -4.99
C VAL A 101 -4.41 -19.06 -4.17
N ARG A 102 -3.29 -19.73 -3.85
CA ARG A 102 -2.19 -19.09 -3.11
C ARG A 102 -1.55 -17.94 -3.89
N ARG A 103 -1.44 -18.06 -5.21
CA ARG A 103 -0.91 -17.00 -6.08
C ARG A 103 -1.83 -15.77 -6.09
N LEU A 104 -3.15 -15.98 -6.12
CA LEU A 104 -4.13 -14.91 -5.96
C LEU A 104 -4.03 -14.27 -4.56
N GLY A 105 -3.96 -15.08 -3.50
CA GLY A 105 -3.81 -14.60 -2.12
C GLY A 105 -2.58 -13.71 -1.92
N ARG A 106 -1.41 -14.10 -2.43
CA ARG A 106 -0.20 -13.27 -2.39
C ARG A 106 -0.36 -11.96 -3.16
N SER A 107 -1.04 -12.00 -4.31
CA SER A 107 -1.25 -10.80 -5.12
C SER A 107 -2.22 -9.84 -4.43
N LEU A 108 -3.27 -10.37 -3.80
CA LEU A 108 -4.21 -9.56 -3.02
C LEU A 108 -3.52 -8.91 -1.83
N LEU A 109 -2.69 -9.67 -1.09
CA LEU A 109 -1.93 -9.13 0.04
C LEU A 109 -1.04 -7.94 -0.38
N ALA A 110 -0.25 -8.12 -1.43
CA ALA A 110 0.64 -7.07 -1.93
C ALA A 110 -0.14 -5.83 -2.41
N LEU A 111 -1.28 -6.03 -3.06
CA LEU A 111 -2.14 -4.92 -3.47
C LEU A 111 -2.76 -4.20 -2.26
N CYS A 112 -3.13 -4.90 -1.19
CA CYS A 112 -3.58 -4.26 0.05
C CYS A 112 -2.49 -3.35 0.63
N ASP A 113 -1.24 -3.83 0.70
CA ASP A 113 -0.10 -3.03 1.18
C ASP A 113 0.12 -1.78 0.30
N HIS A 114 0.04 -1.93 -1.03
CA HIS A 114 0.14 -0.81 -1.95
C HIS A 114 -1.00 0.20 -1.80
N PHE A 115 -2.25 -0.28 -1.66
CA PHE A 115 -3.40 0.59 -1.49
C PHE A 115 -3.30 1.42 -0.21
N GLU A 116 -2.93 0.79 0.90
CA GLU A 116 -2.70 1.50 2.16
C GLU A 116 -1.57 2.52 2.04
N THR A 117 -0.49 2.20 1.32
CA THR A 117 0.62 3.13 1.06
C THR A 117 0.15 4.34 0.24
N LEU A 118 -0.61 4.12 -0.84
CA LEU A 118 -1.09 5.17 -1.75
C LEU A 118 -2.10 6.10 -1.08
N THR A 119 -2.99 5.54 -0.26
CA THR A 119 -4.05 6.29 0.43
C THR A 119 -3.57 6.96 1.72
N GLY A 120 -2.32 6.70 2.10
CA GLY A 120 -1.82 7.10 3.41
C GLY A 120 -2.55 6.43 4.57
N MET A 121 -3.30 5.35 4.34
CA MET A 121 -3.88 4.54 5.42
C MET A 121 -2.79 3.73 6.14
N SER A 122 -1.67 3.45 5.46
CA SER A 122 -0.42 3.01 6.11
C SER A 122 0.32 4.17 6.80
N MET A 123 -0.15 5.41 6.62
CA MET A 123 0.44 6.65 7.11
C MET A 123 -0.54 7.40 8.02
N SER A 124 -0.92 6.76 9.12
CA SER A 124 -0.65 7.47 10.37
C SER A 124 0.87 7.54 10.48
N MET A 125 1.43 8.73 10.20
CA MET A 125 2.82 9.15 10.42
C MET A 125 3.79 9.10 9.23
N SER A 126 3.75 10.15 8.40
CA SER A 126 5.01 10.81 8.02
C SER A 126 5.55 11.56 9.24
N MET A 127 5.98 10.83 10.27
CA MET A 127 6.75 11.40 11.37
C MET A 127 8.15 11.64 10.82
N SER A 128 8.52 12.91 10.64
CA SER A 128 9.92 13.24 10.40
C SER A 128 10.72 12.74 11.61
N MET A 129 11.70 11.88 11.42
CA MET A 129 12.56 11.43 12.53
C MET A 129 13.56 12.53 12.86
N CYS A 130 13.75 12.80 14.15
CA CYS A 130 14.81 13.68 14.61
C CYS A 130 16.15 12.95 14.48
N VAL A 131 17.03 13.43 13.60
CA VAL A 131 18.35 12.83 13.34
C VAL A 131 19.26 12.81 14.58
N ALA A 132 18.99 13.65 15.59
CA ALA A 132 19.82 13.76 16.78
C ALA A 132 19.42 12.79 17.92
N CYS A 133 18.16 12.36 18.00
CA CYS A 133 17.67 11.52 19.08
C CYS A 133 16.90 10.28 18.62
N ASP A 134 16.77 10.07 17.30
CA ASP A 134 15.99 9.01 16.67
C ASP A 134 14.53 8.91 17.17
N GLN A 135 14.00 10.00 17.73
CA GLN A 135 12.59 10.10 18.10
C GLN A 135 11.79 10.78 17.00
N PRO A 136 10.52 10.41 16.83
CA PRO A 136 9.69 11.06 15.83
C PRO A 136 9.31 12.49 16.21
N ILE A 137 9.29 13.38 15.22
CA ILE A 137 8.78 14.76 15.32
C ILE A 137 7.27 14.72 15.06
N ARG A 138 6.48 15.05 16.08
CA ARG A 138 5.01 15.07 16.02
C ARG A 138 4.51 16.33 15.33
N GLY A 139 3.31 16.26 14.73
CA GLY A 139 2.64 17.43 14.17
C GLY A 139 2.42 18.50 15.25
N GLY A 140 3.04 19.68 15.08
CA GLY A 140 3.01 20.78 16.04
C GLY A 140 4.32 20.99 16.82
N GLU A 141 5.26 20.04 16.77
CA GLU A 141 6.58 20.23 17.37
C GLU A 141 7.46 21.11 16.46
N VAL A 142 8.13 22.11 17.06
CA VAL A 142 9.09 22.96 16.34
C VAL A 142 10.30 22.12 15.97
N SER A 143 10.59 22.03 14.67
CA SER A 143 11.76 21.33 14.14
C SER A 143 12.58 22.24 13.23
N ARG A 144 13.89 22.01 13.22
CA ARG A 144 14.85 22.72 12.37
C ARG A 144 15.49 21.77 11.37
N PRO A 145 15.81 22.23 10.15
CA PRO A 145 16.61 21.44 9.22
C PRO A 145 17.96 21.13 9.85
N TYR A 146 18.36 19.86 9.77
CA TYR A 146 19.66 19.39 10.20
C TYR A 146 20.67 19.69 9.09
N GLY A 147 21.56 20.65 9.35
CA GLY A 147 22.62 21.05 8.41
C GLY A 147 22.24 22.26 7.56
N GLN A 148 22.74 23.43 7.94
CA GLN A 148 23.08 24.47 6.97
C GLN A 148 24.56 24.83 7.17
N ALA A 149 25.27 24.80 6.04
CA ALA A 149 26.69 25.12 5.82
C ALA A 149 27.74 24.06 6.20
N SER A 150 28.12 23.27 5.19
CA SER A 150 29.53 23.17 4.83
C SER A 150 29.67 23.59 3.37
N SER A 151 30.48 24.62 3.12
CA SER A 151 30.75 25.19 1.79
C SER A 151 31.63 24.29 0.91
N SER A 152 31.91 23.06 1.32
CA SER A 152 32.72 22.10 0.58
C SER A 152 31.96 20.78 0.37
N GLY A 153 31.36 20.63 -0.82
CA GLY A 153 31.13 19.32 -1.45
C GLY A 153 29.93 18.48 -0.97
N GLY A 154 28.75 18.71 -1.56
CA GLY A 154 28.11 17.69 -2.38
C GLY A 154 27.18 16.62 -1.76
N ALA A 155 26.87 16.64 -0.46
CA ALA A 155 25.83 15.75 0.08
C ALA A 155 24.80 16.53 0.91
N SER A 156 23.62 16.79 0.34
CA SER A 156 22.48 17.34 1.05
C SER A 156 21.85 16.25 1.90
N PHE A 157 22.27 16.11 3.16
CA PHE A 157 21.50 15.34 4.13
C PHE A 157 20.25 16.14 4.50
N SER A 158 19.11 15.80 3.90
CA SER A 158 17.81 16.40 4.23
C SER A 158 17.27 15.80 5.54
N GLY A 159 17.92 16.13 6.66
CA GLY A 159 17.47 15.74 8.00
C GLY A 159 16.65 16.83 8.69
N ARG A 160 15.83 16.44 9.68
CA ARG A 160 15.22 17.38 10.63
C ARG A 160 15.66 17.01 12.05
N ILE A 161 15.72 17.99 12.93
CA ILE A 161 15.95 17.81 14.36
C ILE A 161 14.93 18.59 15.18
N HIS A 162 14.59 18.11 16.37
CA HIS A 162 13.83 18.90 17.34
C HIS A 162 14.59 20.17 17.71
N ASP A 163 13.86 21.24 18.02
CA ASP A 163 14.47 22.50 18.48
C ASP A 163 15.35 22.30 19.73
N HIS A 164 14.90 21.47 20.69
CA HIS A 164 15.69 21.13 21.88
C HIS A 164 16.93 20.28 21.57
N CYS A 165 16.91 19.46 20.52
CA CYS A 165 18.07 18.71 20.05
C CYS A 165 19.08 19.59 19.29
N SER A 166 18.69 20.76 18.80
CA SER A 166 19.61 21.64 18.07
C SER A 166 20.69 22.25 18.97
N ASN A 167 20.38 22.46 20.25
CA ASN A 167 21.30 23.07 21.22
C ASN A 167 22.32 22.08 21.80
N THR A 168 22.08 20.77 21.71
CA THR A 168 23.00 19.74 22.22
C THR A 168 24.03 19.28 21.20
N VAL A 169 23.76 19.45 19.90
CA VAL A 169 24.67 19.01 18.82
C VAL A 169 25.80 20.02 18.56
N GLY A 170 25.68 21.26 19.04
CA GLY A 170 26.68 22.34 18.85
C GLY A 170 27.75 22.50 19.93
N LEU A 171 27.88 21.55 20.87
CA LEU A 171 28.81 21.64 22.01
C LEU A 171 30.02 20.69 21.93
N ARG A 172 30.43 20.27 20.72
CA ARG A 172 31.66 19.49 20.52
C ARG A 172 32.65 20.20 19.61
#